data_AF-A0A410PXX9-F1
#
_entry.id   AF-A0A410PXX9-F1
#
_cell.length_a   1.000
_cell.length_b   1.000
_cell.length_c   1.000
_cell.angle_alpha   90.00
_cell.angle_beta   90.00
_cell.angle_gamma   90.00
#
_symmetry.space_group_name_H-M   'P 1'
#
loop_
_entity.id
_entity.type
_entity.pdbx_description
1 polymer ?
#
loop_
_entity_poly.entity_id
_entity_poly.type
_entity_poly.pdbx_seq_one_letter_code
_entity_poly.pdbx_strand_id
1 'polypeptide(L)'
;MLYVWIHEREILEVHMLKEKSHFREELPINVITAHIEEYPTHFHDDLEVVYVLEGSINLKNGYYNYLLKQGDIFILNDREIHSFTRTDEDNMVMMLQMDLSYFSNYYGNLKNHFFVTDMHDEDESLDVLRNILGRIMMEVIEKGYGYEHKVIESTHNLLACLLSDFQYFAMEDGKFINENKNRANKVLAGRLRRITDYMYENYTRKLTLNEIAEREHLSIYYLSHVIKEATGLSFQDLLSFIRVEESEKLLLGTNKKIGAISEEMGFSAVRYYIKHFKTWFNMHPQEYRKKYTDKPNTRKSTAKYVRCSPQEIEEAIRKQVKGVYNDYIKGKKPEPVIVDLDIQSAMGKEHQEDLFIGELLEKDDMKPVARPYNLMKSLKEALLASGPNYIITTSGQNVETINSISILVYNINDFIKNELQNAENREKIFEICSQYEEEGEFLIKCQGLSGDFNVSRYKISQKNIVTAYQEGLRAPGVASKRETLISSWSTLPDVEFSTITTSEALSIRSTMRGISAEIILIDRQ
;
A
#
# COMPACT_ATOMS: atom_id res chain seq x y z
N MET A 1 -4.77 -21.44 16.69
CA MET A 1 -3.50 -22.17 16.46
C MET A 1 -2.64 -21.22 15.63
N LEU A 2 -1.73 -20.52 16.31
CA LEU A 2 -0.93 -19.41 15.77
C LEU A 2 0.03 -19.93 14.70
N TYR A 3 0.10 -19.27 13.55
CA TYR A 3 1.30 -19.32 12.71
C TYR A 3 2.20 -18.15 13.08
N VAL A 4 3.39 -18.54 13.53
CA VAL A 4 4.54 -17.71 13.88
C VAL A 4 5.02 -16.98 12.64
N TRP A 5 5.23 -15.66 12.75
CA TRP A 5 6.01 -14.89 11.78
C TRP A 5 7.45 -15.37 11.85
N ILE A 6 7.84 -16.23 10.92
CA ILE A 6 9.23 -16.65 10.78
C ILE A 6 9.91 -15.61 9.87
N HIS A 7 10.85 -14.83 10.43
CA HIS A 7 11.87 -14.09 9.68
C HIS A 7 12.90 -15.07 9.10
N GLU A 8 12.47 -15.96 8.20
CA GLU A 8 13.37 -16.78 7.41
C GLU A 8 13.38 -16.24 5.98
N ARG A 9 14.57 -16.17 5.39
CA ARG A 9 14.71 -16.08 3.93
C ARG A 9 14.07 -17.34 3.33
N GLU A 10 12.78 -17.28 3.00
CA GLU A 10 12.12 -18.36 2.28
C GLU A 10 12.63 -18.38 0.84
N ILE A 11 13.59 -19.25 0.54
CA ILE A 11 13.91 -19.63 -0.84
C ILE A 11 12.92 -20.73 -1.24
N LEU A 12 11.68 -20.38 -1.59
CA LEU A 12 10.68 -21.38 -1.99
C LEU A 12 9.66 -20.83 -2.98
N GLU A 13 9.88 -21.09 -4.28
CA GLU A 13 8.95 -21.87 -5.11
C GLU A 13 9.61 -22.22 -6.45
N VAL A 14 9.27 -23.39 -6.97
CA VAL A 14 9.74 -23.83 -8.27
C VAL A 14 8.70 -23.40 -9.30
N HIS A 15 8.99 -22.34 -10.04
CA HIS A 15 8.11 -21.82 -11.07
C HIS A 15 8.30 -22.60 -12.36
N MET A 16 7.17 -23.01 -12.92
CA MET A 16 7.07 -23.49 -14.30
C MET A 16 6.83 -22.28 -15.20
N LEU A 17 7.17 -22.42 -16.49
CA LEU A 17 6.88 -21.38 -17.48
C LEU A 17 5.39 -21.00 -17.47
N LYS A 18 4.49 -21.96 -17.28
CA LYS A 18 3.09 -21.70 -16.94
C LYS A 18 2.92 -21.84 -15.44
N GLU A 19 2.81 -20.72 -14.74
CA GLU A 19 2.53 -20.68 -13.31
C GLU A 19 1.06 -21.01 -13.05
N LYS A 20 0.81 -21.68 -11.94
CA LYS A 20 -0.55 -21.99 -11.47
C LYS A 20 -0.80 -21.22 -10.19
N SER A 21 -1.66 -20.23 -10.26
CA SER A 21 -2.12 -19.52 -9.08
C SER A 21 -3.10 -20.38 -8.30
N HIS A 22 -2.94 -20.35 -6.98
CA HIS A 22 -3.83 -21.00 -6.04
C HIS A 22 -4.52 -19.92 -5.22
N PHE A 23 -5.81 -19.73 -5.45
CA PHE A 23 -6.64 -18.80 -4.69
C PHE A 23 -7.39 -19.52 -3.58
N ARG A 24 -7.69 -18.82 -2.48
CA ARG A 24 -8.55 -19.38 -1.44
C ARG A 24 -10.01 -19.23 -1.90
N GLU A 25 -10.84 -20.19 -1.52
CA GLU A 25 -12.25 -20.22 -1.94
C GLU A 25 -13.02 -18.96 -1.53
N GLU A 26 -12.67 -18.37 -0.38
CA GLU A 26 -13.24 -17.14 0.17
C GLU A 26 -12.49 -15.86 -0.25
N LEU A 27 -11.37 -15.99 -0.96
CA LEU A 27 -10.52 -14.86 -1.36
C LEU A 27 -9.93 -15.13 -2.77
N PRO A 28 -10.62 -14.69 -3.84
CA PRO A 28 -10.26 -14.96 -5.24
C PRO A 28 -9.11 -14.06 -5.73
N ILE A 29 -8.25 -13.60 -4.83
CA ILE A 29 -7.06 -12.81 -5.13
C ILE A 29 -5.87 -13.30 -4.30
N ASN A 30 -4.67 -13.09 -4.82
CA ASN A 30 -3.41 -13.23 -4.09
C ASN A 30 -2.69 -11.88 -4.10
N VAL A 31 -2.10 -11.51 -2.97
CA VAL A 31 -1.33 -10.29 -2.84
C VAL A 31 0.03 -10.64 -2.24
N ILE A 32 1.09 -10.30 -2.96
CA ILE A 32 2.48 -10.50 -2.54
C ILE A 32 3.19 -9.15 -2.60
N THR A 33 3.89 -8.78 -1.54
CA THR A 33 4.79 -7.62 -1.56
C THR A 33 6.20 -8.06 -1.24
N ALA A 34 7.15 -7.70 -2.10
CA ALA A 34 8.51 -8.20 -1.99
C ALA A 34 9.54 -7.26 -2.60
N HIS A 35 10.77 -7.37 -2.11
CA HIS A 35 11.98 -6.91 -2.78
C HIS A 35 12.37 -7.97 -3.82
N ILE A 36 12.32 -7.62 -5.11
CA ILE A 36 12.61 -8.51 -6.22
C ILE A 36 14.11 -8.47 -6.55
N GLU A 37 14.73 -9.64 -6.60
CA GLU A 37 16.07 -9.83 -7.18
C GLU A 37 15.93 -10.33 -8.62
N GLU A 38 15.18 -11.41 -8.81
CA GLU A 38 14.95 -12.04 -10.12
C GLU A 38 13.67 -12.87 -10.07
N TYR A 39 12.67 -12.51 -10.86
CA TYR A 39 11.50 -13.36 -11.13
C TYR A 39 11.59 -13.85 -12.58
N PRO A 40 11.90 -15.14 -12.80
CA PRO A 40 12.13 -15.71 -14.13
C PRO A 40 10.95 -15.56 -15.10
N THR A 41 11.22 -15.77 -16.39
CA THR A 41 10.19 -15.76 -17.44
C THR A 41 9.10 -16.80 -17.19
N HIS A 42 7.86 -16.33 -17.06
CA HIS A 42 6.67 -17.14 -16.81
C HIS A 42 5.41 -16.45 -17.37
N PHE A 43 4.26 -17.13 -17.29
CA PHE A 43 2.94 -16.59 -17.55
C PHE A 43 1.89 -17.35 -16.72
N HIS A 44 0.74 -16.73 -16.46
CA HIS A 44 -0.40 -17.32 -15.76
C HIS A 44 -1.72 -16.95 -16.46
N ASP A 45 -2.84 -17.56 -16.04
CA ASP A 45 -4.18 -17.28 -16.59
C ASP A 45 -4.92 -16.18 -15.80
N ASP A 46 -4.22 -15.54 -14.86
CA ASP A 46 -4.77 -14.50 -13.97
C ASP A 46 -4.48 -13.10 -14.52
N LEU A 47 -5.31 -12.13 -14.14
CA LEU A 47 -4.94 -10.72 -14.28
C LEU A 47 -4.03 -10.35 -13.12
N GLU A 48 -2.88 -9.74 -13.41
CA GLU A 48 -1.94 -9.30 -12.39
C GLU A 48 -1.71 -7.79 -12.47
N VAL A 49 -1.73 -7.14 -11.32
CA VAL A 49 -1.42 -5.72 -11.17
C VAL A 49 -0.12 -5.60 -10.37
N VAL A 50 0.89 -5.02 -11.01
CA VAL A 50 2.22 -4.78 -10.45
C VAL A 50 2.32 -3.32 -10.06
N TYR A 51 2.65 -3.04 -8.81
CA TYR A 51 2.78 -1.68 -8.30
C TYR A 51 4.12 -1.50 -7.59
N VAL A 52 4.94 -0.57 -8.06
CA VAL A 52 6.26 -0.28 -7.48
C VAL A 52 6.10 0.71 -6.32
N LEU A 53 6.17 0.18 -5.10
CA LEU A 53 6.02 0.93 -3.85
C LEU A 53 7.29 1.70 -3.45
N GLU A 54 8.48 1.20 -3.80
CA GLU A 54 9.75 1.92 -3.60
C GLU A 54 10.73 1.57 -4.74
N GLY A 55 11.56 2.55 -5.13
CA GLY A 55 12.69 2.34 -6.05
C GLY A 55 12.31 1.93 -7.48
N SER A 56 12.97 0.92 -8.05
CA SER A 56 12.74 0.53 -9.46
C SER A 56 13.02 -0.94 -9.82
N ILE A 57 12.31 -1.44 -10.84
CA ILE A 57 12.52 -2.78 -11.41
C ILE A 57 12.52 -2.75 -12.94
N ASN A 58 13.18 -3.71 -13.55
CA ASN A 58 13.02 -4.02 -14.98
C ASN A 58 11.94 -5.09 -15.13
N LEU A 59 10.84 -4.74 -15.78
CA LEU A 59 9.80 -5.67 -16.22
C LEU A 59 9.99 -5.98 -17.70
N LYS A 60 10.12 -7.25 -18.05
CA LYS A 60 9.96 -7.71 -19.43
C LYS A 60 8.54 -8.22 -19.61
N ASN A 61 7.83 -7.74 -20.63
CA ASN A 61 6.54 -8.29 -21.06
C ASN A 61 6.59 -8.56 -22.57
N GLY A 62 6.52 -9.84 -22.94
CA GLY A 62 6.79 -10.36 -24.27
C GLY A 62 8.15 -9.90 -24.78
N TYR A 63 8.12 -9.03 -25.78
CA TYR A 63 9.32 -8.53 -26.47
C TYR A 63 9.83 -7.18 -25.96
N TYR A 64 9.06 -6.50 -25.10
CA TYR A 64 9.48 -5.23 -24.49
C TYR A 64 10.09 -5.39 -23.12
N ASN A 65 10.96 -4.42 -22.80
CA ASN A 65 11.45 -4.19 -21.46
C ASN A 65 11.00 -2.79 -21.03
N TYR A 66 10.42 -2.73 -19.84
CA TYR A 66 9.96 -1.54 -19.16
C TYR A 66 10.83 -1.34 -17.93
N LEU A 67 11.28 -0.11 -17.72
CA LEU A 67 11.84 0.31 -16.44
C LEU A 67 10.69 0.90 -15.64
N LEU A 68 10.20 0.16 -14.65
CA LEU A 68 9.16 0.63 -13.74
C LEU A 68 9.82 1.31 -12.55
N LYS A 69 9.37 2.52 -12.25
CA LYS A 69 9.85 3.35 -11.14
C LYS A 69 8.79 3.45 -10.05
N GLN A 70 9.21 3.95 -8.90
CA GLN A 70 8.35 4.21 -7.77
C GLN A 70 7.08 4.99 -8.19
N GLY A 71 5.91 4.43 -7.89
CA GLY A 71 4.62 4.99 -8.27
C GLY A 71 4.00 4.38 -9.53
N ASP A 72 4.77 3.65 -10.33
CA ASP A 72 4.29 3.03 -11.56
C ASP A 72 3.42 1.81 -11.26
N ILE A 73 2.29 1.69 -11.98
CA ILE A 73 1.39 0.54 -11.92
C ILE A 73 1.33 -0.11 -13.30
N PHE A 74 1.81 -1.33 -13.44
CA PHE A 74 1.74 -2.11 -14.67
C PHE A 74 0.66 -3.18 -14.57
N ILE A 75 -0.15 -3.34 -15.62
CA ILE A 75 -1.14 -4.41 -15.71
C ILE A 75 -0.62 -5.49 -16.64
N LEU A 76 -0.52 -6.71 -16.12
CA LEU A 76 -0.20 -7.92 -16.86
C LEU A 76 -1.50 -8.66 -17.16
N ASN A 77 -1.87 -8.68 -18.44
CA ASN A 77 -3.07 -9.38 -18.91
C ASN A 77 -2.87 -10.89 -18.87
N ASP A 78 -3.97 -11.65 -18.95
CA ASP A 78 -3.86 -13.10 -18.88
C ASP A 78 -2.99 -13.65 -20.02
N ARG A 79 -2.14 -14.62 -19.67
CA ARG A 79 -1.24 -15.32 -20.59
C ARG A 79 -0.17 -14.46 -21.26
N GLU A 80 0.07 -13.25 -20.78
CA GLU A 80 1.25 -12.47 -21.16
C GLU A 80 2.51 -13.08 -20.53
N ILE A 81 3.54 -13.31 -21.35
CA ILE A 81 4.82 -13.84 -20.85
C ILE A 81 5.63 -12.69 -20.29
N HIS A 82 6.01 -12.78 -19.01
CA HIS A 82 6.73 -11.71 -18.35
C HIS A 82 7.80 -12.21 -17.37
N SER A 83 8.68 -11.29 -16.96
CA SER A 83 9.69 -11.52 -15.93
C SER A 83 10.10 -10.21 -15.27
N PHE A 84 10.53 -10.28 -14.02
CA PHE A 84 11.02 -9.15 -13.25
C PHE A 84 12.52 -9.32 -12.96
N THR A 85 13.29 -8.25 -13.04
CA THR A 85 14.70 -8.24 -12.62
C THR A 85 14.99 -6.95 -11.88
N ARG A 86 15.82 -7.02 -10.85
CA ARG A 86 16.27 -5.83 -10.13
C ARG A 86 16.98 -4.83 -11.04
N THR A 87 16.98 -3.58 -10.63
CA THR A 87 17.90 -2.55 -11.11
C THR A 87 19.09 -2.43 -10.14
N ASP A 88 19.85 -1.35 -10.28
CA ASP A 88 20.89 -0.96 -9.32
C ASP A 88 20.30 -0.25 -8.08
N GLU A 89 19.03 0.14 -8.11
CA GLU A 89 18.30 0.74 -6.99
C GLU A 89 17.66 -0.35 -6.11
N ASP A 90 17.29 0.03 -4.87
CA ASP A 90 16.40 -0.82 -4.07
C ASP A 90 15.02 -0.92 -4.73
N ASN A 91 14.20 -1.88 -4.33
CA ASN A 91 12.84 -1.97 -4.83
C ASN A 91 11.89 -2.64 -3.85
N MET A 92 10.65 -2.16 -3.80
CA MET A 92 9.53 -2.84 -3.15
C MET A 92 8.37 -2.91 -4.13
N VAL A 93 7.88 -4.12 -4.40
CA VAL A 93 6.88 -4.35 -5.45
C VAL A 93 5.70 -5.11 -4.88
N MET A 94 4.50 -4.56 -5.05
CA MET A 94 3.23 -5.25 -4.83
C MET A 94 2.79 -5.95 -6.12
N MET A 95 2.53 -7.25 -6.04
CA MET A 95 1.97 -8.09 -7.09
C MET A 95 0.60 -8.57 -6.62
N LEU A 96 -0.47 -8.06 -7.23
CA LEU A 96 -1.84 -8.47 -6.95
C LEU A 96 -2.35 -9.30 -8.12
N GLN A 97 -2.62 -10.57 -7.88
CA GLN A 97 -3.16 -11.52 -8.86
C GLN A 97 -4.64 -11.77 -8.56
N MET A 98 -5.49 -11.82 -9.58
CA MET A 98 -6.92 -12.06 -9.41
C MET A 98 -7.47 -13.16 -10.32
N ASP A 99 -8.33 -14.01 -9.75
CA ASP A 99 -8.99 -15.10 -10.49
C ASP A 99 -10.05 -14.53 -11.44
N LEU A 100 -9.67 -14.41 -12.71
CA LEU A 100 -10.57 -13.97 -13.77
C LEU A 100 -11.80 -14.88 -13.91
N SER A 101 -11.71 -16.18 -13.56
CA SER A 101 -12.85 -17.10 -13.62
C SER A 101 -13.91 -16.77 -12.58
N TYR A 102 -13.49 -16.42 -11.36
CA TYR A 102 -14.40 -15.94 -10.32
C TYR A 102 -15.10 -14.65 -10.75
N PHE A 103 -14.33 -13.64 -11.17
CA PHE A 103 -14.88 -12.32 -11.50
C PHE A 103 -15.67 -12.28 -12.81
N SER A 104 -15.45 -13.23 -13.73
CA SER A 104 -16.25 -13.38 -14.95
C SER A 104 -17.74 -13.66 -14.68
N ASN A 105 -18.09 -14.14 -13.48
CA ASN A 105 -19.49 -14.32 -13.09
C ASN A 105 -20.23 -12.98 -12.87
N TYR A 106 -19.49 -11.91 -12.62
CA TYR A 106 -20.03 -10.57 -12.35
C TYR A 106 -19.85 -9.63 -13.54
N TYR A 107 -18.75 -9.79 -14.29
CA TYR A 107 -18.42 -8.95 -15.44
C TYR A 107 -18.43 -9.78 -16.72
N GLY A 108 -19.44 -9.56 -17.55
CA GLY A 108 -19.58 -10.25 -18.84
C GLY A 108 -18.35 -10.02 -19.72
N ASN A 109 -17.82 -11.11 -20.29
CA ASN A 109 -16.63 -11.11 -21.13
C ASN A 109 -15.36 -10.59 -20.42
N LEU A 110 -15.23 -10.69 -19.09
CA LEU A 110 -14.04 -10.14 -18.39
C LEU A 110 -12.71 -10.63 -18.99
N LYS A 111 -12.60 -11.93 -19.27
CA LYS A 111 -11.44 -12.60 -19.91
C LYS A 111 -11.07 -12.09 -21.30
N ASN A 112 -11.92 -11.28 -21.90
CA ASN A 112 -11.70 -10.70 -23.22
C ASN A 112 -11.29 -9.22 -23.13
N HIS A 113 -11.15 -8.65 -21.93
CA HIS A 113 -10.66 -7.28 -21.78
C HIS A 113 -9.13 -7.30 -21.78
N PHE A 114 -8.56 -6.27 -22.39
CA PHE A 114 -7.14 -6.01 -22.39
C PHE A 114 -6.93 -4.65 -21.74
N PHE A 115 -6.15 -4.61 -20.67
CA PHE A 115 -5.92 -3.41 -19.89
C PHE A 115 -4.48 -2.94 -20.05
N VAL A 116 -4.31 -1.63 -20.21
CA VAL A 116 -3.00 -1.00 -20.43
C VAL A 116 -2.89 0.22 -19.53
N THR A 117 -1.76 0.35 -18.86
CA THR A 117 -1.37 1.56 -18.13
C THR A 117 -0.30 2.32 -18.93
N ASP A 118 -0.42 3.64 -18.96
CA ASP A 118 0.62 4.52 -19.48
C ASP A 118 1.33 5.21 -18.31
N MET A 119 2.66 5.12 -18.26
CA MET A 119 3.48 5.60 -17.14
C MET A 119 4.00 7.03 -17.37
N HIS A 120 3.57 7.70 -18.44
CA HIS A 120 4.19 8.94 -18.89
C HIS A 120 3.47 10.25 -18.54
N ASP A 121 2.29 10.21 -17.89
CA ASP A 121 1.51 11.42 -17.58
C ASP A 121 0.95 11.46 -16.14
N GLU A 122 0.67 12.67 -15.64
CA GLU A 122 -0.15 12.92 -14.45
C GLU A 122 -1.61 12.55 -14.74
N ASP A 123 -1.93 11.25 -14.71
CA ASP A 123 -3.29 10.74 -14.92
C ASP A 123 -4.01 10.53 -13.57
N GLU A 124 -5.09 11.28 -13.34
CA GLU A 124 -5.95 11.16 -12.15
C GLU A 124 -6.48 9.72 -11.97
N SER A 125 -6.69 8.96 -13.05
CA SER A 125 -7.13 7.57 -12.97
C SER A 125 -6.06 6.66 -12.36
N LEU A 126 -4.77 6.97 -12.52
CA LEU A 126 -3.68 6.22 -11.84
C LEU A 126 -3.69 6.50 -10.34
N ASP A 127 -3.99 7.72 -9.90
CA ASP A 127 -4.11 8.02 -8.46
C ASP A 127 -5.29 7.27 -7.83
N VAL A 128 -6.42 7.19 -8.54
CA VAL A 128 -7.55 6.33 -8.12
C VAL A 128 -7.11 4.87 -7.99
N LEU A 129 -6.34 4.37 -8.97
CA LEU A 129 -5.83 3.00 -8.96
C LEU A 129 -4.88 2.74 -7.76
N ARG A 130 -3.93 3.66 -7.50
CA ARG A 130 -3.03 3.62 -6.33
C ARG A 130 -3.81 3.58 -5.02
N ASN A 131 -4.85 4.39 -4.90
CA ASN A 131 -5.72 4.43 -3.72
C ASN A 131 -6.44 3.08 -3.49
N ILE A 132 -7.00 2.49 -4.55
CA ILE A 132 -7.69 1.20 -4.45
C ILE A 132 -6.71 0.08 -4.07
N LEU A 133 -5.54 0.02 -4.71
CA LEU A 133 -4.50 -0.97 -4.40
C LEU A 133 -3.99 -0.82 -2.96
N GLY A 134 -3.76 0.41 -2.50
CA GLY A 134 -3.40 0.71 -1.12
C GLY A 134 -4.47 0.20 -0.15
N ARG A 135 -5.75 0.44 -0.43
CA ARG A 135 -6.86 -0.06 0.40
C ARG A 135 -6.89 -1.58 0.47
N ILE A 136 -6.77 -2.28 -0.66
CA ILE A 136 -6.73 -3.75 -0.70
C ILE A 136 -5.58 -4.27 0.16
N MET A 137 -4.40 -3.70 0.01
CA MET A 137 -3.23 -4.12 0.78
C MET A 137 -3.45 -3.93 2.28
N MET A 138 -3.95 -2.77 2.69
CA MET A 138 -4.23 -2.49 4.10
C MET A 138 -5.25 -3.48 4.68
N GLU A 139 -6.31 -3.82 3.93
CA GLU A 139 -7.31 -4.82 4.34
C GLU A 139 -6.69 -6.23 4.48
N VAL A 140 -5.77 -6.61 3.59
CA VAL A 140 -5.06 -7.90 3.63
C VAL A 140 -4.05 -7.99 4.77
N ILE A 141 -3.38 -6.87 5.10
CA ILE A 141 -2.39 -6.81 6.20
C ILE A 141 -3.10 -6.91 7.55
N GLU A 142 -4.17 -6.13 7.75
CA GLU A 142 -4.90 -6.10 9.03
C GLU A 142 -5.58 -7.41 9.37
N LYS A 143 -6.22 -8.01 8.36
CA LYS A 143 -7.14 -9.15 8.54
C LYS A 143 -8.20 -8.90 9.62
N GLY A 144 -8.75 -7.68 9.65
CA GLY A 144 -9.86 -7.33 10.54
C GLY A 144 -11.13 -8.15 10.27
N TYR A 145 -12.17 -7.97 11.09
CA TYR A 145 -13.44 -8.69 10.90
C TYR A 145 -14.01 -8.48 9.49
N GLY A 146 -14.27 -9.59 8.79
CA GLY A 146 -14.82 -9.58 7.43
C GLY A 146 -13.89 -8.99 6.37
N TYR A 147 -12.57 -8.99 6.59
CA TYR A 147 -11.62 -8.42 5.62
C TYR A 147 -11.73 -9.08 4.26
N GLU A 148 -12.07 -10.37 4.15
CA GLU A 148 -12.27 -11.05 2.87
C GLU A 148 -13.36 -10.34 2.03
N HIS A 149 -14.48 -9.98 2.66
CA HIS A 149 -15.56 -9.26 1.99
C HIS A 149 -15.14 -7.85 1.57
N LYS A 150 -14.38 -7.15 2.42
CA LYS A 150 -13.86 -5.82 2.09
C LYS A 150 -12.88 -5.88 0.92
N VAL A 151 -12.00 -6.86 0.91
CA VAL A 151 -11.04 -7.09 -0.17
C VAL A 151 -11.78 -7.40 -1.47
N ILE A 152 -12.83 -8.22 -1.44
CA ILE A 152 -13.67 -8.48 -2.61
C ILE A 152 -14.35 -7.20 -3.12
N GLU A 153 -14.92 -6.39 -2.23
CA GLU A 153 -15.53 -5.08 -2.57
C GLU A 153 -14.49 -4.14 -3.22
N SER A 154 -13.32 -4.00 -2.59
CA SER A 154 -12.21 -3.20 -3.11
C SER A 154 -11.71 -3.73 -4.47
N THR A 155 -11.74 -5.05 -4.69
CA THR A 155 -11.41 -5.66 -5.98
C THR A 155 -12.48 -5.38 -7.05
N HIS A 156 -13.76 -5.31 -6.68
CA HIS A 156 -14.81 -4.84 -7.59
C HIS A 156 -14.59 -3.38 -8.00
N ASN A 157 -14.14 -2.52 -7.07
CA ASN A 157 -13.79 -1.14 -7.38
C ASN A 157 -12.57 -1.07 -8.31
N LEU A 158 -11.56 -1.92 -8.08
CA LEU A 158 -10.40 -2.07 -8.97
C LEU A 158 -10.86 -2.41 -10.40
N LEU A 159 -11.65 -3.46 -10.56
CA LEU A 159 -12.18 -3.87 -11.87
C LEU A 159 -13.03 -2.80 -12.53
N ALA A 160 -13.88 -2.10 -11.77
CA ALA A 160 -14.67 -1.00 -12.29
C ALA A 160 -13.79 0.15 -12.82
N CYS A 161 -12.71 0.47 -12.11
CA CYS A 161 -11.72 1.47 -12.54
C CYS A 161 -11.01 1.01 -13.82
N LEU A 162 -10.51 -0.23 -13.86
CA LEU A 162 -9.86 -0.81 -15.04
C LEU A 162 -10.77 -0.78 -16.28
N LEU A 163 -12.03 -1.20 -16.10
CA LEU A 163 -13.05 -1.17 -17.16
C LEU A 163 -13.39 0.26 -17.58
N SER A 164 -13.38 1.24 -16.68
CA SER A 164 -13.72 2.62 -17.04
C SER A 164 -12.60 3.29 -17.83
N ASP A 165 -11.35 3.04 -17.44
CA ASP A 165 -10.24 3.97 -17.71
C ASP A 165 -9.02 3.31 -18.35
N PHE A 166 -8.87 1.99 -18.24
CA PHE A 166 -7.65 1.28 -18.65
C PHE A 166 -7.83 0.31 -19.82
N GLN A 167 -9.00 0.25 -20.44
CA GLN A 167 -9.28 -0.65 -21.58
C GLN A 167 -9.02 -0.05 -22.97
N TYR A 168 -8.54 1.20 -23.04
CA TYR A 168 -8.30 1.90 -24.32
C TYR A 168 -6.81 1.84 -24.61
N PHE A 169 -6.42 1.13 -25.66
CA PHE A 169 -5.02 1.00 -26.01
C PHE A 169 -4.77 1.37 -27.46
N ALA A 170 -3.61 1.97 -27.67
CA ALA A 170 -2.98 2.10 -28.97
C ALA A 170 -1.60 1.44 -28.95
N MET A 171 -0.96 1.28 -30.11
CA MET A 171 0.46 0.94 -30.14
C MET A 171 1.30 2.11 -30.65
N GLU A 172 2.29 2.53 -29.87
CA GLU A 172 3.28 3.56 -30.21
C GLU A 172 4.70 3.03 -29.97
N ASP A 173 5.58 3.18 -30.97
CA ASP A 173 6.91 2.54 -31.00
C ASP A 173 6.86 1.04 -30.66
N GLY A 174 5.72 0.46 -31.05
CA GLY A 174 5.26 -0.89 -30.84
C GLY A 174 4.88 -1.25 -29.39
N LYS A 175 5.00 -0.36 -28.41
CA LYS A 175 4.47 -0.59 -27.06
C LYS A 175 2.97 -0.34 -27.03
N PHE A 176 2.24 -1.09 -26.22
CA PHE A 176 0.87 -0.70 -25.90
C PHE A 176 0.89 0.51 -24.96
N ILE A 177 0.18 1.56 -25.34
CA ILE A 177 -0.02 2.76 -24.53
C ILE A 177 -1.51 2.94 -24.27
N ASN A 178 -1.86 3.51 -23.12
CA ASN A 178 -3.25 3.84 -22.84
C ASN A 178 -3.64 5.13 -23.56
N GLU A 179 -4.50 5.03 -24.58
CA GLU A 179 -4.87 6.21 -25.37
C GLU A 179 -6.12 6.89 -24.82
N ASN A 180 -5.90 7.91 -23.99
CA ASN A 180 -6.95 8.72 -23.37
C ASN A 180 -7.89 9.43 -24.38
N LYS A 181 -7.44 9.70 -25.62
CA LYS A 181 -8.29 10.31 -26.67
C LYS A 181 -9.49 9.45 -27.05
N ASN A 182 -9.36 8.12 -26.95
CA ASN A 182 -10.40 7.17 -27.32
C ASN A 182 -11.33 6.79 -26.15
N ARG A 183 -11.05 7.28 -24.93
CA ARG A 183 -11.89 7.10 -23.72
C ARG A 183 -13.34 7.59 -23.93
N ALA A 184 -13.53 8.60 -24.77
CA ALA A 184 -14.84 9.13 -25.13
C ALA A 184 -15.62 8.26 -26.14
N ASN A 185 -14.96 7.40 -26.94
CA ASN A 185 -15.59 6.60 -27.98
C ASN A 185 -15.69 5.11 -27.59
N LYS A 186 -16.50 4.84 -26.55
CA LYS A 186 -16.77 3.50 -26.03
C LYS A 186 -17.20 2.48 -27.09
N VAL A 187 -17.87 2.95 -28.15
CA VAL A 187 -18.33 2.10 -29.27
C VAL A 187 -17.14 1.62 -30.11
N LEU A 188 -16.19 2.51 -30.42
CA LEU A 188 -14.98 2.15 -31.16
C LEU A 188 -14.10 1.20 -30.35
N ALA A 189 -13.89 1.49 -29.07
CA ALA A 189 -13.12 0.63 -28.17
C ALA A 189 -13.72 -0.78 -28.06
N GLY A 190 -15.02 -0.86 -27.81
CA GLY A 190 -15.73 -2.15 -27.78
C GLY A 190 -15.68 -2.90 -29.11
N ARG A 191 -15.57 -2.19 -30.24
CA ARG A 191 -15.40 -2.80 -31.57
C ARG A 191 -13.97 -3.33 -31.78
N LEU A 192 -12.96 -2.51 -31.51
CA LEU A 192 -11.55 -2.90 -31.61
C LEU A 192 -11.28 -4.15 -30.78
N ARG A 193 -11.84 -4.19 -29.59
CA ARG A 193 -11.79 -5.37 -28.73
C ARG A 193 -12.37 -6.63 -29.39
N ARG A 194 -13.61 -6.58 -29.91
CA ARG A 194 -14.20 -7.74 -30.61
C ARG A 194 -13.38 -8.20 -31.81
N ILE A 195 -12.78 -7.26 -32.54
CA ILE A 195 -11.88 -7.55 -33.65
C ILE A 195 -10.64 -8.29 -33.14
N THR A 196 -9.97 -7.75 -32.13
CA THR A 196 -8.75 -8.32 -31.54
C THR A 196 -9.02 -9.70 -30.93
N ASP A 197 -10.10 -9.88 -30.17
CA ASP A 197 -10.54 -11.18 -29.63
C ASP A 197 -10.68 -12.21 -30.74
N TYR A 198 -11.38 -11.83 -31.82
CA TYR A 198 -11.58 -12.74 -32.94
C TYR A 198 -10.27 -13.11 -33.63
N MET A 199 -9.31 -12.20 -33.68
CA MET A 199 -7.96 -12.48 -34.18
C MET A 199 -7.22 -13.48 -33.28
N TYR A 200 -7.24 -13.31 -31.95
CA TYR A 200 -6.65 -14.26 -31.00
C TYR A 200 -7.34 -15.63 -31.00
N GLU A 201 -8.65 -15.70 -31.24
CA GLU A 201 -9.36 -16.98 -31.34
C GLU A 201 -9.05 -17.74 -32.64
N ASN A 202 -8.59 -17.05 -33.69
CA ASN A 202 -8.49 -17.59 -35.04
C ASN A 202 -7.11 -17.45 -35.70
N TYR A 203 -6.07 -17.03 -34.98
CA TYR A 203 -4.76 -16.73 -35.57
C TYR A 203 -4.10 -17.94 -36.22
N THR A 204 -4.36 -19.15 -35.73
CA THR A 204 -3.74 -20.40 -36.23
C THR A 204 -4.19 -20.79 -37.64
N ARG A 205 -5.33 -20.27 -38.11
CA ARG A 205 -5.83 -20.51 -39.47
C ARG A 205 -5.61 -19.31 -40.38
N LYS A 206 -5.98 -19.48 -41.65
CA LYS A 206 -6.05 -18.37 -42.62
C LYS A 206 -7.20 -17.44 -42.25
N LEU A 207 -6.90 -16.39 -41.48
CA LEU A 207 -7.82 -15.30 -41.17
C LEU A 207 -7.66 -14.18 -42.20
N THR A 208 -8.77 -13.60 -42.66
CA THR A 208 -8.74 -12.52 -43.67
C THR A 208 -9.45 -11.27 -43.18
N LEU A 209 -9.01 -10.11 -43.67
CA LEU A 209 -9.62 -8.84 -43.33
C LEU A 209 -11.11 -8.78 -43.76
N ASN A 210 -11.45 -9.40 -44.89
CA ASN A 210 -12.83 -9.45 -45.39
C ASN A 210 -13.76 -10.17 -44.41
N GLU A 211 -13.31 -11.27 -43.84
CA GLU A 211 -14.08 -12.06 -42.89
C GLU A 211 -14.41 -11.25 -41.62
N ILE A 212 -13.46 -10.48 -41.11
CA ILE A 212 -13.68 -9.60 -39.95
C ILE A 212 -14.61 -8.44 -40.34
N ALA A 213 -14.45 -7.88 -41.54
CA ALA A 213 -15.29 -6.79 -42.04
C ALA A 213 -16.76 -7.23 -42.15
N GLU A 214 -17.02 -8.43 -42.68
CA GLU A 214 -18.37 -9.01 -42.74
C GLU A 214 -18.96 -9.22 -41.35
N ARG A 215 -18.18 -9.75 -40.41
CA ARG A 215 -18.60 -9.97 -39.01
C ARG A 215 -18.95 -8.68 -38.27
N GLU A 216 -18.19 -7.62 -38.50
CA GLU A 216 -18.41 -6.31 -37.84
C GLU A 216 -19.32 -5.37 -38.64
N HIS A 217 -19.89 -5.85 -39.77
CA HIS A 217 -20.72 -5.07 -40.69
C HIS A 217 -20.04 -3.78 -41.18
N LEU A 218 -18.74 -3.88 -41.50
CA LEU A 218 -17.91 -2.78 -41.97
C LEU A 218 -17.46 -2.97 -43.42
N SER A 219 -17.10 -1.88 -44.07
CA SER A 219 -16.29 -1.98 -45.29
C SER A 219 -14.86 -2.38 -44.93
N ILE A 220 -14.22 -3.16 -45.81
CA ILE A 220 -12.80 -3.54 -45.67
C ILE A 220 -11.91 -2.31 -45.50
N TYR A 221 -12.20 -1.24 -46.26
CA TYR A 221 -11.46 0.02 -46.20
C TYR A 221 -11.54 0.66 -44.82
N TYR A 222 -12.74 0.79 -44.26
CA TYR A 222 -12.92 1.38 -42.94
C TYR A 222 -12.28 0.52 -41.85
N LEU A 223 -12.43 -0.80 -41.91
CA LEU A 223 -11.78 -1.70 -40.95
C LEU A 223 -10.25 -1.63 -41.01
N SER A 224 -9.67 -1.54 -42.22
CA SER A 224 -8.21 -1.37 -42.38
C SER A 224 -7.72 -0.07 -41.76
N HIS A 225 -8.47 1.03 -41.92
CA HIS A 225 -8.13 2.32 -41.30
C HIS A 225 -8.24 2.26 -39.79
N VAL A 226 -9.34 1.71 -39.27
CA VAL A 226 -9.57 1.56 -37.82
C VAL A 226 -8.46 0.73 -37.16
N ILE A 227 -8.05 -0.40 -37.76
CA ILE A 227 -6.93 -1.19 -37.23
C ILE A 227 -5.63 -0.39 -37.28
N LYS A 228 -5.35 0.29 -38.40
CA LYS A 228 -4.09 1.04 -38.58
C LYS A 228 -3.98 2.23 -37.65
N GLU A 229 -5.08 2.93 -37.42
CA GLU A 229 -5.16 4.07 -36.52
C GLU A 229 -4.99 3.63 -35.06
N ALA A 230 -5.68 2.55 -34.65
CA ALA A 230 -5.57 2.04 -33.29
C ALA A 230 -4.22 1.39 -32.99
N THR A 231 -3.71 0.55 -33.89
CA THR A 231 -2.55 -0.29 -33.60
C THR A 231 -1.27 0.18 -34.27
N GLY A 232 -1.31 1.21 -35.11
CA GLY A 232 -0.15 1.56 -35.95
C GLY A 232 0.24 0.47 -36.95
N LEU A 233 -0.44 -0.67 -37.02
CA LEU A 233 -0.10 -1.85 -37.83
C LEU A 233 -1.11 -2.10 -38.94
N SER A 234 -0.65 -2.72 -40.03
CA SER A 234 -1.60 -3.31 -40.98
C SER A 234 -2.24 -4.56 -40.37
N PHE A 235 -3.40 -4.98 -40.88
CA PHE A 235 -4.02 -6.24 -40.45
C PHE A 235 -3.07 -7.45 -40.54
N GLN A 236 -2.24 -7.53 -41.59
CA GLN A 236 -1.29 -8.62 -41.77
C GLN A 236 -0.16 -8.57 -40.75
N ASP A 237 0.33 -7.37 -40.42
CA ASP A 237 1.38 -7.19 -39.42
C ASP A 237 0.85 -7.48 -38.02
N LEU A 238 -0.36 -7.04 -37.70
CA LEU A 238 -1.04 -7.33 -36.43
C LEU A 238 -1.30 -8.84 -36.26
N LEU A 239 -1.81 -9.51 -37.30
CA LEU A 239 -1.99 -10.97 -37.25
C LEU A 239 -0.65 -11.69 -37.10
N SER A 240 0.40 -11.23 -37.78
CA SER A 240 1.73 -11.82 -37.66
C SER A 240 2.35 -11.56 -36.29
N PHE A 241 2.08 -10.41 -35.68
CA PHE A 241 2.46 -10.07 -34.32
C PHE A 241 1.84 -11.05 -33.32
N ILE A 242 0.51 -11.21 -33.30
CA ILE A 242 -0.22 -12.16 -32.44
C ILE A 242 0.37 -13.57 -32.55
N ARG A 243 0.63 -14.03 -33.79
CA ARG A 243 1.21 -15.36 -34.02
C ARG A 243 2.62 -15.53 -33.46
N VAL A 244 3.44 -14.48 -33.52
CA VAL A 244 4.81 -14.52 -32.99
C VAL A 244 4.78 -14.49 -31.48
N GLU A 245 3.97 -13.63 -30.89
CA GLU A 245 3.75 -13.55 -29.44
C GLU A 245 3.28 -14.89 -28.88
N GLU A 246 2.22 -15.48 -29.44
CA GLU A 246 1.74 -16.80 -29.03
C GLU A 246 2.77 -17.92 -29.24
N SER A 247 3.64 -17.78 -30.25
CA SER A 247 4.70 -18.76 -30.52
C SER A 247 5.71 -18.87 -29.38
N GLU A 248 5.90 -17.80 -28.60
CA GLU A 248 6.88 -17.75 -27.52
C GLU A 248 6.59 -18.82 -26.46
N LYS A 249 5.30 -19.05 -26.15
CA LYS A 249 4.83 -20.09 -25.23
C LYS A 249 5.30 -21.47 -25.66
N LEU A 250 5.15 -21.80 -26.95
CA LEU A 250 5.62 -23.07 -27.53
C LEU A 250 7.14 -23.12 -27.63
N LEU A 251 7.78 -21.99 -27.91
CA LEU A 251 9.21 -21.87 -28.09
C LEU A 251 9.97 -22.16 -26.79
N LEU A 252 9.48 -21.62 -25.68
CA LEU A 252 10.08 -21.76 -24.35
C LEU A 252 9.53 -22.98 -23.59
N GLY A 253 8.27 -23.34 -23.80
CA GLY A 253 7.59 -24.41 -23.06
C GLY A 253 7.77 -25.82 -23.64
N THR A 254 8.25 -25.93 -24.88
CA THR A 254 8.38 -27.21 -25.58
C THR A 254 9.70 -27.38 -26.32
N ASN A 255 10.03 -28.63 -26.68
CA ASN A 255 11.15 -28.97 -27.56
C ASN A 255 10.74 -29.04 -29.04
N LYS A 256 9.58 -28.48 -29.43
CA LYS A 256 9.11 -28.50 -30.83
C LYS A 256 10.14 -27.82 -31.74
N LYS A 257 10.33 -28.35 -32.96
CA LYS A 257 11.19 -27.73 -33.97
C LYS A 257 10.56 -26.40 -34.43
N ILE A 258 11.38 -25.42 -34.77
CA ILE A 258 10.94 -24.11 -35.27
C ILE A 258 9.93 -24.21 -36.42
N GLY A 259 10.13 -25.17 -37.33
CA GLY A 259 9.19 -25.42 -38.43
C GLY A 259 7.80 -25.85 -37.97
N ALA A 260 7.72 -26.72 -36.96
CA ALA A 260 6.45 -27.17 -36.40
C ALA A 260 5.73 -26.04 -35.64
N ILE A 261 6.47 -25.23 -34.88
CA ILE A 261 5.91 -24.04 -34.22
C ILE A 261 5.36 -23.06 -35.26
N SER A 262 6.11 -22.78 -36.32
CA SER A 262 5.66 -21.91 -37.41
C SER A 262 4.35 -22.38 -38.04
N GLU A 263 4.21 -23.68 -38.27
CA GLU A 263 3.00 -24.28 -38.86
C GLU A 263 1.81 -24.18 -37.90
N GLU A 264 2.01 -24.51 -36.62
CA GLU A 264 0.98 -24.45 -35.58
C GLU A 264 0.46 -23.03 -35.32
N MET A 265 1.33 -22.03 -35.47
CA MET A 265 0.97 -20.61 -35.38
C MET A 265 0.32 -20.08 -36.67
N GLY A 266 0.13 -20.90 -37.70
CA GLY A 266 -0.58 -20.51 -38.93
C GLY A 266 0.25 -19.73 -39.95
N PHE A 267 1.58 -19.74 -39.85
CA PHE A 267 2.43 -19.15 -40.89
C PHE A 267 2.51 -20.05 -42.13
N SER A 268 2.38 -19.45 -43.32
CA SER A 268 2.46 -20.16 -44.60
C SER A 268 3.86 -20.70 -44.93
N ALA A 269 4.91 -20.16 -44.31
CA ALA A 269 6.27 -20.65 -44.43
C ALA A 269 7.13 -20.21 -43.24
N VAL A 270 8.08 -21.07 -42.85
CA VAL A 270 9.02 -20.84 -41.74
C VAL A 270 9.81 -19.55 -41.88
N ARG A 271 10.15 -19.14 -43.12
CA ARG A 271 10.85 -17.87 -43.37
C ARG A 271 10.08 -16.64 -42.89
N TYR A 272 8.74 -16.66 -42.96
CA TYR A 272 7.91 -15.55 -42.51
C TYR A 272 7.86 -15.51 -40.99
N TYR A 273 7.70 -16.67 -40.34
CA TYR A 273 7.80 -16.78 -38.90
C TYR A 273 9.13 -16.20 -38.38
N ILE A 274 10.26 -16.67 -38.92
CA ILE A 274 11.60 -16.19 -38.50
C ILE A 274 11.75 -14.68 -38.74
N LYS A 275 11.26 -14.18 -39.89
CA LYS A 275 11.31 -12.75 -40.20
C LYS A 275 10.57 -11.93 -39.14
N HIS A 276 9.29 -12.25 -38.90
CA HIS A 276 8.48 -11.49 -37.94
C HIS A 276 8.97 -11.67 -36.50
N PHE A 277 9.43 -12.88 -36.13
CA PHE A 277 10.03 -13.10 -34.81
C PHE A 277 11.27 -12.22 -34.61
N LYS A 278 12.16 -12.14 -35.61
CA LYS A 278 13.32 -11.24 -35.55
C LYS A 278 12.91 -9.76 -35.51
N THR A 279 11.87 -9.38 -36.23
CA THR A 279 11.36 -7.99 -36.21
C THR A 279 10.91 -7.58 -34.82
N TRP A 280 10.16 -8.44 -34.12
CA TRP A 280 9.59 -8.11 -32.83
C TRP A 280 10.53 -8.39 -31.65
N PHE A 281 11.18 -9.57 -31.61
CA PHE A 281 12.03 -10.00 -30.50
C PHE A 281 13.51 -9.68 -30.69
N ASN A 282 13.88 -9.01 -31.80
CA ASN A 282 15.25 -8.63 -32.17
C ASN A 282 16.28 -9.78 -32.13
N MET A 283 15.82 -11.04 -32.25
CA MET A 283 16.63 -12.24 -32.13
C MET A 283 16.07 -13.38 -32.99
N HIS A 284 16.90 -14.34 -33.40
CA HIS A 284 16.39 -15.55 -34.05
C HIS A 284 15.63 -16.42 -33.03
N PRO A 285 14.49 -17.07 -33.37
CA PRO A 285 13.73 -17.91 -32.43
C PRO A 285 14.58 -18.96 -31.69
N GLN A 286 15.52 -19.60 -32.40
CA GLN A 286 16.42 -20.59 -31.79
C GLN A 286 17.40 -19.97 -30.78
N GLU A 287 17.91 -18.76 -31.05
CA GLU A 287 18.79 -18.04 -30.13
C GLU A 287 18.01 -17.56 -28.92
N TYR A 288 16.77 -17.12 -29.14
CA TYR A 288 15.83 -16.72 -28.09
C TYR A 288 15.54 -17.88 -27.16
N ARG A 289 15.13 -19.04 -27.70
CA ARG A 289 14.99 -20.29 -26.93
C ARG A 289 16.23 -20.52 -26.10
N LYS A 290 17.40 -20.61 -26.73
CA LYS A 290 18.67 -20.84 -26.05
C LYS A 290 18.89 -19.88 -24.87
N LYS A 291 18.70 -18.57 -25.08
CA LYS A 291 18.89 -17.53 -24.06
C LYS A 291 17.99 -17.71 -22.84
N TYR A 292 16.73 -18.07 -23.05
CA TYR A 292 15.72 -18.17 -21.98
C TYR A 292 15.44 -19.61 -21.53
N THR A 293 16.12 -20.61 -22.10
CA THR A 293 16.02 -22.03 -21.70
C THR A 293 17.34 -22.69 -21.27
N ASP A 294 18.53 -22.12 -21.52
CA ASP A 294 19.84 -22.76 -21.25
C ASP A 294 20.27 -22.73 -19.77
N LYS A 295 19.43 -23.31 -18.90
CA LYS A 295 19.91 -24.08 -17.72
C LYS A 295 19.37 -25.50 -17.89
N PRO A 296 20.21 -26.55 -17.96
CA PRO A 296 19.71 -27.91 -18.13
C PRO A 296 19.08 -28.40 -16.81
N ASN A 297 17.81 -28.08 -16.63
CA ASN A 297 16.82 -28.72 -15.75
C ASN A 297 15.45 -28.22 -16.20
N THR A 298 15.01 -28.73 -17.34
CA THR A 298 13.72 -28.43 -17.99
C THR A 298 12.57 -28.32 -16.96
N ARG A 299 11.96 -27.13 -16.86
CA ARG A 299 10.69 -26.78 -16.16
C ARG A 299 10.77 -26.26 -14.71
N LYS A 300 11.94 -25.91 -14.17
CA LYS A 300 12.07 -25.42 -12.79
C LYS A 300 12.98 -24.19 -12.71
N SER A 301 12.41 -22.99 -12.56
CA SER A 301 13.16 -21.79 -12.24
C SER A 301 12.67 -21.22 -10.91
N THR A 302 13.57 -20.79 -10.03
CA THR A 302 13.21 -20.29 -8.71
C THR A 302 13.19 -18.77 -8.76
N ALA A 303 12.04 -18.18 -8.42
CA ALA A 303 11.95 -16.76 -8.20
C ALA A 303 12.78 -16.40 -6.96
N LYS A 304 13.51 -15.30 -7.04
CA LYS A 304 14.35 -14.75 -5.98
C LYS A 304 13.76 -13.41 -5.60
N TYR A 305 13.08 -13.39 -4.47
CA TYR A 305 12.57 -12.19 -3.86
C TYR A 305 12.50 -12.40 -2.34
N VAL A 306 12.42 -11.30 -1.61
CA VAL A 306 12.25 -11.31 -0.15
C VAL A 306 10.93 -10.63 0.17
N ARG A 307 10.01 -11.34 0.81
CA ARG A 307 8.72 -10.76 1.20
C ARG A 307 8.92 -9.66 2.25
N CYS A 308 8.17 -8.59 2.11
CA CYS A 308 8.19 -7.47 3.03
C CYS A 308 7.34 -7.78 4.27
N SER A 309 7.73 -7.20 5.40
CA SER A 309 6.95 -7.20 6.64
C SER A 309 5.75 -6.26 6.55
N PRO A 310 4.67 -6.48 7.33
CA PRO A 310 3.54 -5.56 7.41
C PRO A 310 3.93 -4.10 7.65
N GLN A 311 4.92 -3.86 8.51
CA GLN A 311 5.39 -2.53 8.87
C GLN A 311 6.04 -1.82 7.69
N GLU A 312 6.92 -2.50 6.96
CA GLU A 312 7.55 -1.96 5.74
C GLU A 312 6.49 -1.60 4.69
N ILE A 313 5.49 -2.47 4.50
CA ILE A 313 4.42 -2.24 3.51
C ILE A 313 3.54 -1.05 3.92
N GLU A 314 3.15 -0.96 5.19
CA GLU A 314 2.36 0.15 5.73
C GLU A 314 3.08 1.49 5.54
N GLU A 315 4.38 1.54 5.83
CA GLU A 315 5.20 2.73 5.64
C GLU A 315 5.28 3.14 4.17
N ALA A 316 5.50 2.19 3.26
CA ALA A 316 5.58 2.45 1.83
C ALA A 316 4.25 2.95 1.25
N ILE A 317 3.12 2.34 1.62
CA ILE A 317 1.78 2.79 1.22
C ILE A 317 1.50 4.20 1.73
N ARG A 318 1.85 4.48 2.97
CA ARG A 318 1.64 5.79 3.57
C ARG A 318 2.38 6.90 2.83
N LYS A 319 3.59 6.64 2.34
CA LYS A 319 4.38 7.61 1.54
C LYS A 319 3.74 7.89 0.18
N GLN A 320 3.10 6.90 -0.44
CA GLN A 320 2.59 7.00 -1.81
C GLN A 320 1.12 7.41 -1.92
N VAL A 321 0.28 7.06 -0.95
CA VAL A 321 -1.18 7.15 -1.08
C VAL A 321 -1.74 8.24 -0.16
N LYS A 322 -1.99 9.43 -0.71
CA LYS A 322 -2.57 10.55 0.04
C LYS A 322 -4.05 10.27 0.37
N GLY A 323 -4.37 10.06 1.64
CA GLY A 323 -5.76 10.03 2.16
C GLY A 323 -6.28 8.65 2.56
N VAL A 324 -5.93 7.57 1.85
CA VAL A 324 -6.40 6.20 2.19
C VAL A 324 -5.92 5.77 3.56
N TYR A 325 -4.68 6.08 3.93
CA TYR A 325 -4.16 5.81 5.27
C TYR A 325 -4.94 6.55 6.36
N ASN A 326 -5.29 7.81 6.12
CA ASN A 326 -6.05 8.61 7.09
C ASN A 326 -7.50 8.10 7.24
N ASP A 327 -8.16 7.68 6.16
CA ASP A 327 -9.51 7.11 6.23
C ASP A 327 -9.51 5.69 6.82
N TYR A 328 -8.44 4.92 6.57
CA TYR A 328 -8.17 3.64 7.22
C TYR A 328 -7.98 3.79 8.75
N ILE A 329 -7.20 4.78 9.19
CA ILE A 329 -7.01 5.09 10.61
C ILE A 329 -8.30 5.59 11.27
N LYS A 330 -9.09 6.45 10.59
CA LYS A 330 -10.36 6.96 11.12
C LYS A 330 -11.35 5.85 11.51
N GLY A 331 -11.21 4.64 10.94
CA GLY A 331 -12.03 3.47 11.23
C GLY A 331 -11.54 2.62 12.41
N LYS A 332 -10.29 2.78 12.87
CA LYS A 332 -9.78 2.07 14.04
C LYS A 332 -10.25 2.80 15.29
N LYS A 333 -11.04 2.12 16.13
CA LYS A 333 -11.09 2.52 17.54
C LYS A 333 -9.66 2.40 18.08
N PRO A 334 -9.17 3.39 18.84
CA PRO A 334 -7.87 3.24 19.48
C PRO A 334 -7.87 1.97 20.31
N GLU A 335 -6.84 1.14 20.15
CA GLU A 335 -6.58 0.11 21.15
C GLU A 335 -6.27 0.85 22.46
N PRO A 336 -7.07 0.64 23.52
CA PRO A 336 -6.86 1.39 24.74
C PRO A 336 -5.53 0.98 25.37
N VAL A 337 -4.76 1.97 25.81
CA VAL A 337 -3.63 1.75 26.71
C VAL A 337 -4.22 1.37 28.06
N ILE A 338 -4.17 0.07 28.37
CA ILE A 338 -4.64 -0.48 29.65
C ILE A 338 -3.45 -0.59 30.59
N VAL A 339 -3.54 0.09 31.73
CA VAL A 339 -2.53 0.03 32.78
C VAL A 339 -3.17 -0.56 34.03
N ASP A 340 -2.83 -1.80 34.35
CA ASP A 340 -3.19 -2.45 35.61
C ASP A 340 -1.98 -2.42 36.56
N LEU A 341 -2.02 -1.50 37.53
CA LEU A 341 -0.92 -1.28 38.47
C LEU A 341 -1.30 -1.77 39.88
N ASP A 342 -0.61 -2.79 40.37
CA ASP A 342 -0.62 -3.12 41.81
C ASP A 342 0.46 -2.30 42.52
N ILE A 343 0.03 -1.34 43.32
CA ILE A 343 0.89 -0.39 44.03
C ILE A 343 1.85 -1.08 44.99
N GLN A 344 1.41 -2.14 45.67
CA GLN A 344 2.26 -2.86 46.62
C GLN A 344 3.43 -3.53 45.89
N SER A 345 3.16 -4.04 44.69
CA SER A 345 4.15 -4.74 43.86
C SER A 345 5.08 -3.82 43.06
N ALA A 346 4.69 -2.57 42.85
CA ALA A 346 5.41 -1.59 42.05
C ALA A 346 6.52 -0.88 42.85
N MET A 347 6.33 -0.77 44.15
CA MET A 347 7.27 -0.10 45.06
C MET A 347 8.58 -0.89 45.22
N GLY A 348 9.72 -0.19 45.10
CA GLY A 348 11.05 -0.77 45.31
C GLY A 348 11.60 -1.58 44.13
N LYS A 349 10.90 -1.66 43.00
CA LYS A 349 11.47 -2.17 41.75
C LYS A 349 12.23 -1.06 41.04
N GLU A 350 13.37 -1.41 40.43
CA GLU A 350 14.02 -0.53 39.46
C GLU A 350 13.13 -0.44 38.23
N HIS A 351 12.48 0.72 38.06
CA HIS A 351 11.75 1.05 36.84
C HIS A 351 12.62 1.94 35.97
N GLN A 352 12.75 1.58 34.69
CA GLN A 352 13.32 2.48 33.70
C GLN A 352 12.19 3.34 33.14
N GLU A 353 12.31 4.65 33.30
CA GLU A 353 11.54 5.62 32.53
C GLU A 353 11.75 5.34 31.04
N ASP A 354 10.74 5.56 30.19
CA ASP A 354 10.94 5.55 28.74
C ASP A 354 11.90 6.70 28.39
N LEU A 355 13.22 6.43 28.40
CA LEU A 355 14.26 7.44 28.18
C LEU A 355 14.00 8.25 26.92
N PHE A 356 13.39 7.62 25.91
CA PHE A 356 13.17 8.22 24.62
C PHE A 356 12.06 9.29 24.62
N ILE A 357 11.02 9.16 25.48
CA ILE A 357 10.02 10.23 25.60
C ILE A 357 10.57 11.42 26.40
N GLY A 358 11.38 11.16 27.41
CA GLY A 358 12.07 12.20 28.17
C GLY A 358 12.97 13.04 27.26
N GLU A 359 13.83 12.38 26.48
CA GLU A 359 14.70 13.04 25.49
C GLU A 359 13.92 13.90 24.48
N LEU A 360 12.75 13.42 24.03
CA LEU A 360 11.90 14.18 23.11
C LEU A 360 11.29 15.41 23.79
N LEU A 361 10.65 15.23 24.96
CA LEU A 361 9.91 16.30 25.64
C LEU A 361 10.82 17.35 26.30
N GLU A 362 12.08 17.03 26.53
CA GLU A 362 13.09 17.98 27.03
C GLU A 362 13.63 18.92 25.94
N LYS A 363 13.36 18.67 24.66
CA LYS A 363 13.75 19.58 23.57
C LYS A 363 13.06 20.94 23.72
N ASP A 364 13.80 22.01 23.49
CA ASP A 364 13.30 23.39 23.59
C ASP A 364 12.07 23.67 22.72
N ASP A 365 12.03 23.06 21.54
CA ASP A 365 10.93 23.23 20.61
C ASP A 365 9.69 22.42 20.98
N MET A 366 9.81 21.43 21.87
CA MET A 366 8.68 20.62 22.35
C MET A 366 7.92 21.27 23.51
N LYS A 367 8.32 22.46 23.96
CA LYS A 367 7.71 23.18 25.11
C LYS A 367 6.17 23.23 25.11
N PRO A 368 5.47 23.49 23.98
CA PRO A 368 4.01 23.47 23.97
C PRO A 368 3.40 22.11 24.34
N VAL A 369 4.01 21.02 23.88
CA VAL A 369 3.57 19.64 24.12
C VAL A 369 3.99 19.17 25.52
N ALA A 370 5.20 19.53 25.94
CA ALA A 370 5.83 19.06 27.17
C ALA A 370 5.28 19.71 28.47
N ARG A 371 4.28 20.61 28.40
CA ARG A 371 3.79 21.31 29.60
C ARG A 371 3.33 20.35 30.72
N PRO A 372 2.48 19.33 30.47
CA PRO A 372 2.07 18.40 31.52
C PRO A 372 3.24 17.57 32.06
N TYR A 373 4.17 17.16 31.19
CA TYR A 373 5.39 16.46 31.60
C TYR A 373 6.27 17.31 32.54
N ASN A 374 6.48 18.58 32.19
CA ASN A 374 7.25 19.52 33.01
C ASN A 374 6.58 19.78 34.37
N LEU A 375 5.24 19.84 34.42
CA LEU A 375 4.50 19.91 35.68
C LEU A 375 4.75 18.67 36.54
N MET A 376 4.63 17.47 35.97
CA MET A 376 4.92 16.22 36.69
C MET A 376 6.36 16.21 37.23
N LYS A 377 7.36 16.53 36.40
CA LYS A 377 8.77 16.58 36.79
C LYS A 377 9.02 17.57 37.93
N SER A 378 8.26 18.66 37.99
CA SER A 378 8.38 19.66 39.06
C SER A 378 7.95 19.16 40.44
N LEU A 379 7.12 18.11 40.50
CA LEU A 379 6.67 17.49 41.75
C LEU A 379 7.79 16.72 42.47
N LYS A 380 8.82 16.29 41.72
CA LYS A 380 9.97 15.50 42.24
C LYS A 380 9.55 14.22 42.96
N GLU A 381 8.55 13.55 42.39
CA GLU A 381 7.98 12.31 42.91
C GLU A 381 8.77 11.08 42.47
N ALA A 382 8.55 9.95 43.17
CA ALA A 382 9.15 8.67 42.82
C ALA A 382 8.35 7.99 41.68
N LEU A 383 9.05 7.39 40.72
CA LEU A 383 8.45 6.63 39.62
C LEU A 383 7.86 5.31 40.14
N LEU A 384 6.58 5.06 39.85
CA LEU A 384 5.90 3.79 40.14
C LEU A 384 5.80 2.89 38.91
N ALA A 385 5.51 3.46 37.75
CA ALA A 385 5.41 2.73 36.50
C ALA A 385 5.52 3.69 35.31
N SER A 386 6.07 3.19 34.22
CA SER A 386 6.10 3.89 32.93
C SER A 386 5.96 2.87 31.81
N GLY A 387 5.45 3.33 30.68
CA GLY A 387 5.33 2.55 29.47
C GLY A 387 5.01 3.45 28.28
N PRO A 388 4.66 2.85 27.14
CA PRO A 388 4.22 3.62 25.98
C PRO A 388 3.05 4.51 26.37
N ASN A 389 3.21 5.83 26.21
CA ASN A 389 2.15 6.82 26.39
C ASN A 389 1.69 7.10 27.84
N TYR A 390 2.38 6.58 28.86
CA TYR A 390 2.07 6.90 30.26
C TYR A 390 3.27 6.91 31.21
N ILE A 391 3.18 7.73 32.26
CA ILE A 391 4.10 7.76 33.42
C ILE A 391 3.25 7.90 34.68
N ILE A 392 3.54 7.12 35.72
CA ILE A 392 2.85 7.14 37.00
C ILE A 392 3.89 7.35 38.11
N THR A 393 3.69 8.37 38.93
CA THR A 393 4.57 8.74 40.05
C THR A 393 3.78 8.86 41.36
N THR A 394 4.47 8.90 42.49
CA THR A 394 3.88 9.13 43.81
C THR A 394 4.78 9.97 44.70
N SER A 395 4.18 10.77 45.58
CA SER A 395 4.89 11.45 46.68
C SER A 395 5.24 10.50 47.85
N GLY A 396 4.60 9.33 47.92
CA GLY A 396 4.76 8.38 49.02
C GLY A 396 6.06 7.60 48.97
N GLN A 397 6.80 7.56 50.08
CA GLN A 397 8.04 6.77 50.18
C GLN A 397 7.82 5.33 50.66
N ASN A 398 6.67 5.04 51.28
CA ASN A 398 6.28 3.70 51.77
C ASN A 398 4.86 3.32 51.33
N VAL A 399 4.61 2.02 51.14
CA VAL A 399 3.36 1.47 50.58
C VAL A 399 2.15 1.84 51.44
N GLU A 400 2.33 1.86 52.76
CA GLU A 400 1.30 2.25 53.73
C GLU A 400 0.98 3.76 53.73
N THR A 401 1.78 4.57 53.04
CA THR A 401 1.71 6.04 53.06
C THR A 401 1.40 6.67 51.70
N ILE A 402 1.04 5.87 50.70
CA ILE A 402 0.66 6.40 49.38
C ILE A 402 -0.69 7.09 49.52
N ASN A 403 -0.61 8.40 49.73
CA ASN A 403 -1.73 9.31 49.84
C ASN A 403 -1.89 10.15 48.56
N SER A 404 -0.93 10.09 47.63
CA SER A 404 -1.06 10.74 46.33
C SER A 404 -0.50 9.89 45.19
N ILE A 405 -1.13 10.00 44.02
CA ILE A 405 -0.64 9.44 42.76
C ILE A 405 -0.75 10.53 41.69
N SER A 406 0.30 10.67 40.89
CA SER A 406 0.30 11.52 39.71
C SER A 406 0.41 10.64 38.47
N ILE A 407 -0.48 10.85 37.50
CA ILE A 407 -0.51 10.09 36.25
C ILE A 407 -0.36 11.08 35.09
N LEU A 408 0.63 10.88 34.25
CA LEU A 408 0.80 11.56 32.97
C LEU A 408 0.43 10.58 31.87
N VAL A 409 -0.47 11.00 30.99
CA VAL A 409 -0.77 10.31 29.73
C VAL A 409 -0.55 11.28 28.58
N TYR A 410 -0.07 10.75 27.45
CA TYR A 410 0.21 11.56 26.26
C TYR A 410 -0.14 10.80 24.99
N ASN A 411 -0.77 11.45 24.02
CA ASN A 411 -1.14 10.83 22.74
C ASN A 411 -0.08 11.16 21.68
N ILE A 412 0.95 10.31 21.61
CA ILE A 412 2.06 10.39 20.66
C ILE A 412 2.46 8.95 20.33
N ASN A 413 2.04 8.42 19.18
CA ASN A 413 2.45 7.08 18.75
C ASN A 413 3.92 7.05 18.29
N ASP A 414 4.49 5.86 18.10
CA ASP A 414 5.91 5.70 17.74
C ASP A 414 6.28 6.38 16.42
N PHE A 415 5.36 6.43 15.46
CA PHE A 415 5.58 7.13 14.20
C PHE A 415 5.75 8.64 14.43
N ILE A 416 4.81 9.27 15.14
CA ILE A 416 4.87 10.70 15.43
C ILE A 416 6.07 11.01 16.33
N LYS A 417 6.41 10.09 17.24
CA LYS A 417 7.64 10.18 18.05
C LYS A 417 8.87 10.31 17.13
N ASN A 418 9.00 9.45 16.13
CA ASN A 418 10.10 9.47 15.16
C ASN A 418 10.09 10.72 14.28
N GLU A 419 8.95 11.13 13.74
CA GLU A 419 8.83 12.36 12.94
C GLU A 419 9.24 13.61 13.74
N LEU A 420 8.76 13.73 14.98
CA LEU A 420 9.10 14.85 15.86
C LEU A 420 10.57 14.84 16.26
N GLN A 421 11.20 13.68 16.35
CA GLN A 421 12.62 13.58 16.64
C GLN A 421 13.50 14.08 15.50
N ASN A 422 13.11 13.76 14.26
CA ASN A 422 13.82 14.13 13.04
C ASN A 422 13.44 15.52 12.52
N ALA A 423 12.47 16.20 13.13
CA ALA A 423 12.05 17.53 12.73
C ALA A 423 13.19 18.55 12.90
N GLU A 424 13.57 19.22 11.80
CA GLU A 424 14.70 20.15 11.75
C GLU A 424 14.37 21.53 12.34
N ASN A 425 13.09 21.90 12.39
CA ASN A 425 12.65 23.23 12.79
C ASN A 425 11.21 23.24 13.34
N ARG A 426 10.81 24.39 13.89
CA ARG A 426 9.47 24.61 14.46
C ARG A 426 8.34 24.56 13.44
N GLU A 427 8.56 24.96 12.18
CA GLU A 427 7.54 24.85 11.14
C GLU A 427 7.17 23.38 10.90
N LYS A 428 8.17 22.49 10.87
CA LYS A 428 7.94 21.07 10.68
C LYS A 428 7.23 20.44 11.87
N ILE A 429 7.62 20.80 13.09
CA ILE A 429 6.93 20.35 14.31
C ILE A 429 5.47 20.81 14.30
N PHE A 430 5.21 22.07 13.92
CA PHE A 430 3.86 22.60 13.76
C PHE A 430 3.04 21.79 12.74
N GLU A 431 3.62 21.48 11.59
CA GLU A 431 2.97 20.68 10.55
C GLU A 431 2.59 19.28 11.07
N ILE A 432 3.55 18.57 11.69
CA ILE A 432 3.34 17.23 12.26
C ILE A 432 2.22 17.28 13.31
N CYS A 433 2.30 18.23 14.26
CA CYS A 433 1.31 18.40 15.32
C CYS A 433 -0.09 18.74 14.77
N SER A 434 -0.17 19.46 13.66
CA SER A 434 -1.44 19.87 13.04
C SER A 434 -2.10 18.75 12.24
N GLN A 435 -1.32 17.81 11.69
CA GLN A 435 -1.82 16.73 10.84
C GLN A 435 -2.15 15.45 11.61
N TYR A 436 -1.62 15.28 12.83
CA TYR A 436 -1.88 14.09 13.64
C TYR A 436 -3.28 14.15 14.27
N GLU A 437 -4.20 13.29 13.82
CA GLU A 437 -5.60 13.28 14.29
C GLU A 437 -6.02 12.00 15.03
N GLU A 438 -5.09 11.08 15.29
CA GLU A 438 -5.40 9.79 15.93
C GLU A 438 -6.01 9.98 17.33
N GLU A 439 -6.94 9.11 17.68
CA GLU A 439 -7.50 9.04 19.02
C GLU A 439 -6.62 8.16 19.91
N GLY A 440 -6.55 8.47 21.19
CA GLY A 440 -5.92 7.67 22.22
C GLY A 440 -6.89 7.46 23.36
N GLU A 441 -7.04 6.23 23.82
CA GLU A 441 -7.83 5.88 25.00
C GLU A 441 -6.93 5.28 26.07
N PHE A 442 -7.06 5.77 27.31
CA PHE A 442 -6.27 5.36 28.45
C PHE A 442 -7.18 4.86 29.55
N LEU A 443 -6.95 3.63 29.99
CA LEU A 443 -7.68 2.97 31.08
C LEU A 443 -6.66 2.56 32.15
N ILE A 444 -6.54 3.37 33.20
CA ILE A 444 -5.58 3.16 34.27
C ILE A 444 -6.31 2.68 35.52
N LYS A 445 -5.91 1.52 36.03
CA LYS A 445 -6.45 0.91 37.23
C LYS A 445 -5.32 0.71 38.24
N CYS A 446 -5.37 1.45 39.34
CA CYS A 446 -4.43 1.32 40.45
C CYS A 446 -5.07 0.51 41.58
N GLN A 447 -4.58 -0.71 41.80
CA GLN A 447 -5.02 -1.62 42.86
C GLN A 447 -4.32 -1.32 44.19
N GLY A 448 -5.01 -1.57 45.29
CA GLY A 448 -4.48 -1.34 46.64
C GLY A 448 -4.72 0.08 47.18
N LEU A 449 -5.52 0.88 46.48
CA LEU A 449 -6.05 2.16 46.98
C LEU A 449 -7.51 1.99 47.39
N SER A 450 -7.83 2.50 48.58
CA SER A 450 -9.19 2.61 49.07
C SER A 450 -9.39 3.90 49.84
N GLY A 451 -10.58 4.48 49.75
CA GLY A 451 -10.95 5.75 50.36
C GLY A 451 -11.50 6.77 49.37
N ASP A 452 -11.60 8.01 49.84
CA ASP A 452 -12.03 9.16 49.07
C ASP A 452 -10.82 9.95 48.58
N PHE A 453 -10.83 10.31 47.29
CA PHE A 453 -9.74 11.00 46.63
C PHE A 453 -10.25 12.24 45.91
N ASN A 454 -9.50 13.33 46.00
CA ASN A 454 -9.61 14.49 45.13
C ASN A 454 -8.83 14.20 43.85
N VAL A 455 -9.43 14.50 42.70
CA VAL A 455 -8.84 14.28 41.37
C VAL A 455 -8.77 15.63 40.66
N SER A 456 -7.55 16.07 40.35
CA SER A 456 -7.28 17.29 39.60
C SER A 456 -6.68 16.92 38.24
N ARG A 457 -7.34 17.30 37.16
CA ARG A 457 -6.89 17.05 35.77
C ARG A 457 -6.40 18.34 35.15
N TYR A 458 -5.26 18.28 34.49
CA TYR A 458 -4.70 19.35 33.68
C TYR A 458 -4.40 18.78 32.30
N LYS A 459 -5.09 19.27 31.27
CA LYS A 459 -5.05 18.74 29.91
C LYS A 459 -4.69 19.81 28.90
N ILE A 460 -3.78 19.46 28.00
CA ILE A 460 -3.41 20.25 26.84
C ILE A 460 -3.88 19.48 25.60
N SER A 461 -4.83 20.06 24.86
CA SER A 461 -5.34 19.51 23.60
C SER A 461 -4.47 19.89 22.41
N GLN A 462 -4.68 19.20 21.29
CA GLN A 462 -4.05 19.54 20.00
C GLN A 462 -4.28 21.01 19.63
N LYS A 463 -5.49 21.52 19.84
CA LYS A 463 -5.82 22.93 19.55
C LYS A 463 -4.93 23.89 20.34
N ASN A 464 -4.68 23.60 21.63
CA ASN A 464 -3.82 24.44 22.46
C ASN A 464 -2.36 24.42 21.95
N ILE A 465 -1.87 23.22 21.60
CA ILE A 465 -0.50 23.00 21.09
C ILE A 465 -0.28 23.71 19.76
N VAL A 466 -1.17 23.45 18.78
CA VAL A 466 -1.09 24.03 17.43
C VAL A 466 -1.15 25.55 17.50
N THR A 467 -2.02 26.11 18.33
CA THR A 467 -2.10 27.57 18.52
C THR A 467 -0.80 28.13 19.11
N ALA A 468 -0.21 27.46 20.09
CA ALA A 468 1.04 27.89 20.70
C ALA A 468 2.21 27.90 19.70
N TYR A 469 2.30 26.89 18.83
CA TYR A 469 3.29 26.86 17.75
C TYR A 469 3.02 27.96 16.71
N GLN A 470 1.77 28.15 16.32
CA GLN A 470 1.38 29.17 15.35
C GLN A 470 1.77 30.58 15.84
N GLU A 471 1.57 30.90 17.12
CA GLU A 471 2.05 32.17 17.68
C GLU A 471 3.57 32.28 17.70
N GLY A 472 4.27 31.19 18.03
CA GLY A 472 5.73 31.16 18.02
C GLY A 472 6.36 31.41 16.65
N LEU A 473 5.62 31.12 15.57
CA LEU A 473 6.03 31.33 14.17
C LEU A 473 5.61 32.70 13.62
N ARG A 474 4.76 33.46 14.31
CA ARG A 474 4.32 34.79 13.83
C ARG A 474 5.44 35.83 13.96
N ALA A 475 5.58 36.65 12.93
CA ALA A 475 6.49 37.80 12.99
C ALA A 475 6.04 38.84 14.03
N PRO A 476 6.97 39.47 14.77
CA PRO A 476 6.64 40.47 15.79
C PRO A 476 5.82 41.64 15.21
N GLY A 477 4.74 42.04 15.91
CA GLY A 477 3.94 43.22 15.55
C GLY A 477 2.87 43.00 14.49
N VAL A 478 2.69 41.78 13.98
CA VAL A 478 1.67 41.46 12.96
C VAL A 478 0.27 41.28 13.57
N ALA A 479 0.17 40.73 14.77
CA ALA A 479 -1.12 40.46 15.42
C ALA A 479 -1.67 41.69 16.15
N SER A 480 -2.97 41.94 16.03
CA SER A 480 -3.67 42.92 16.86
C SER A 480 -3.67 42.51 18.33
N LYS A 481 -3.91 43.49 19.23
CA LYS A 481 -4.08 43.23 20.67
C LYS A 481 -5.21 42.20 20.94
N ARG A 482 -6.26 42.23 20.12
CA ARG A 482 -7.39 41.29 20.23
C ARG A 482 -6.99 39.88 19.83
N GLU A 483 -6.29 39.72 18.72
CA GLU A 483 -5.80 38.42 18.25
C GLU A 483 -4.79 37.82 19.23
N THR A 484 -3.90 38.63 19.77
CA THR A 484 -2.94 38.21 20.82
C THR A 484 -3.66 37.69 22.05
N LEU A 485 -4.73 38.36 22.48
CA LEU A 485 -5.53 37.94 23.63
C LEU A 485 -6.29 36.63 23.37
N ILE A 486 -6.94 36.51 22.21
CA ILE A 486 -7.65 35.29 21.80
C ILE A 486 -6.69 34.10 21.73
N SER A 487 -5.50 34.33 21.16
CA SER A 487 -4.50 33.29 21.03
C SER A 487 -3.96 32.86 22.40
N SER A 488 -3.64 33.81 23.27
CA SER A 488 -3.25 33.53 24.67
C SER A 488 -4.27 32.62 25.37
N TRP A 489 -5.56 32.95 25.31
CA TRP A 489 -6.62 32.10 25.87
C TRP A 489 -6.71 30.74 25.22
N SER A 490 -6.50 30.67 23.90
CA SER A 490 -6.52 29.42 23.15
C SER A 490 -5.34 28.50 23.48
N THR A 491 -4.25 29.03 24.04
CA THR A 491 -3.13 28.22 24.55
C THR A 491 -3.30 27.74 25.99
N LEU A 492 -4.36 28.15 26.70
CA LEU A 492 -4.60 27.72 28.07
C LEU A 492 -5.04 26.25 28.12
N PRO A 493 -4.60 25.50 29.15
CA PRO A 493 -5.04 24.12 29.40
C PRO A 493 -6.49 24.07 29.86
N ASP A 494 -7.11 22.91 29.66
CA ASP A 494 -8.35 22.54 30.32
C ASP A 494 -8.03 21.98 31.71
N VAL A 495 -8.66 22.52 32.75
CA VAL A 495 -8.44 22.10 34.15
C VAL A 495 -9.77 21.67 34.77
N GLU A 496 -9.81 20.49 35.36
CA GLU A 496 -11.01 19.90 35.98
C GLU A 496 -10.70 19.39 37.39
N PHE A 497 -11.66 19.56 38.31
CA PHE A 497 -11.57 19.06 39.68
C PHE A 497 -12.78 18.19 39.98
N SER A 498 -12.54 17.02 40.57
CA SER A 498 -13.58 16.05 40.92
C SER A 498 -13.17 15.23 42.14
N THR A 499 -14.05 14.33 42.58
CA THR A 499 -13.77 13.39 43.67
C THR A 499 -14.14 11.98 43.25
N ILE A 500 -13.35 10.99 43.68
CA ILE A 500 -13.61 9.57 43.44
C ILE A 500 -13.53 8.80 44.76
N THR A 501 -14.54 8.00 45.04
CA THR A 501 -14.56 7.03 46.15
C THR A 501 -14.31 5.64 45.59
N THR A 502 -13.37 4.89 46.18
CA THR A 502 -13.11 3.50 45.80
C THR A 502 -12.86 2.60 47.00
N SER A 503 -13.23 1.33 46.89
CA SER A 503 -13.04 0.31 47.94
C SER A 503 -11.81 -0.58 47.72
N GLU A 504 -11.37 -0.76 46.47
CA GLU A 504 -10.32 -1.74 46.12
C GLU A 504 -9.33 -1.25 45.07
N ALA A 505 -9.84 -0.56 44.04
CA ALA A 505 -9.02 -0.09 42.93
C ALA A 505 -9.53 1.26 42.41
N LEU A 506 -8.60 2.18 42.23
CA LEU A 506 -8.86 3.46 41.60
C LEU A 506 -8.83 3.29 40.08
N SER A 507 -9.93 3.60 39.41
CA SER A 507 -10.05 3.49 37.94
C SER A 507 -10.18 4.88 37.32
N ILE A 508 -9.24 5.23 36.45
CA ILE A 508 -9.18 6.50 35.73
C ILE A 508 -9.26 6.22 34.23
N ARG A 509 -10.13 6.97 33.56
CA ARG A 509 -10.22 7.00 32.10
C ARG A 509 -9.78 8.35 31.57
N SER A 510 -9.05 8.35 30.47
CA SER A 510 -8.83 9.55 29.64
C SER A 510 -8.97 9.19 28.16
N THR A 511 -9.53 10.11 27.39
CA THR A 511 -9.60 10.02 25.93
C THR A 511 -9.05 11.28 25.31
N MET A 512 -8.27 11.14 24.26
CA MET A 512 -7.49 12.20 23.66
C MET A 512 -7.55 12.08 22.14
N ARG A 513 -7.48 13.21 21.44
CA ARG A 513 -7.45 13.23 19.97
C ARG A 513 -6.35 14.16 19.49
N GLY A 514 -5.61 13.69 18.50
CA GLY A 514 -4.40 14.34 18.02
C GLY A 514 -3.36 14.51 19.11
N ILE A 515 -2.33 15.32 18.82
CA ILE A 515 -1.21 15.46 19.76
C ILE A 515 -1.71 16.16 21.01
N SER A 516 -1.55 15.52 22.17
CA SER A 516 -2.09 16.02 23.42
C SER A 516 -1.42 15.35 24.61
N ALA A 517 -1.56 15.95 25.79
CA ALA A 517 -1.07 15.40 27.04
C ALA A 517 -1.96 15.81 28.22
N GLU A 518 -2.10 14.95 29.22
CA GLU A 518 -2.86 15.19 30.43
C GLU A 518 -2.07 14.71 31.65
N ILE A 519 -2.01 15.54 32.69
CA ILE A 519 -1.57 15.14 34.02
C ILE A 519 -2.77 15.09 34.96
N ILE A 520 -2.89 14.02 35.72
CA ILE A 520 -3.96 13.73 36.65
C ILE A 520 -3.32 13.56 38.03
N LEU A 521 -3.63 14.47 38.94
CA LEU A 521 -3.18 14.44 40.33
C LEU A 521 -4.31 13.90 41.19
N ILE A 522 -3.99 12.90 42.00
CA ILE A 522 -4.98 12.16 42.78
C ILE A 522 -4.50 12.13 44.22
N ASP A 523 -5.19 12.88 45.07
CA ASP A 523 -4.81 13.09 46.47
C ASP A 523 -5.90 12.56 47.39
N ARG A 524 -5.53 11.76 48.39
CA ARG A 524 -6.46 11.26 49.42
C ARG A 524 -7.02 12.44 50.23
N GLN A 525 -8.31 12.39 50.53
CA GLN A 525 -9.01 13.40 51.36
C GLN A 525 -8.58 13.40 52.83
#